data_AF-A0A7S4SS17-F1
#
_entry.id   AF-A0A7S4SS17-F1
#
_cell.length_a   1.000
_cell.length_b   1.000
_cell.length_c   1.000
_cell.angle_alpha   90.00
_cell.angle_beta   90.00
_cell.angle_gamma   90.00
#
_symmetry.space_group_name_H-M   'P 1'
#
loop_
_entity.id
_entity.type
_entity.pdbx_description
1 polymer ?
#
loop_
_entity_poly.entity_id
_entity_poly.type
_entity_poly.pdbx_seq_one_letter_code
_entity_poly.pdbx_strand_id
1 'polypeptide(L)'
;GGGGGDGGGGGRGPAPQQPQRKPETEEGREARRKEELLVEWLEREDNDDDEFLGQLADCTLDSWDHRTHLRIAWLLLRRHGRKEGLPKIFDGIRHFIANSKRTQRSRGTTFHETMTYFWVHMVHYALETTANPTGDFKGFLFMNPQLSNGGLFLHYYTKELMLHDAGARLEVALPDRRPLPSLVGGAEPGGPARPLERCLAPGRPMDDEVFLRCFHEGKLPSWGHEAKLRVVWCLLREHGRMKG
;
A
#
# COMPACT_ATOMS: atom_id res chain seq x y z
N GLY A 1 1.15 -96.88 12.21
CA GLY A 1 0.24 -95.75 12.51
C GLY A 1 1.10 -94.62 13.03
N GLY A 2 0.93 -93.35 12.64
CA GLY A 2 -0.25 -92.68 12.12
C GLY A 2 -0.61 -91.54 13.09
N GLY A 3 -0.67 -90.31 12.56
CA GLY A 3 -1.14 -89.07 13.23
C GLY A 3 0.00 -88.16 13.71
N GLY A 4 0.14 -86.88 13.33
CA GLY A 4 -0.80 -85.94 12.71
C GLY A 4 -0.99 -84.71 13.62
N GLY A 5 -0.75 -83.50 13.12
CA GLY A 5 -1.02 -82.20 13.76
C GLY A 5 0.10 -81.18 13.50
N ASP A 6 0.06 -80.38 12.42
CA ASP A 6 -0.54 -79.03 12.32
C ASP A 6 -0.06 -78.07 13.43
N GLY A 7 0.39 -76.84 13.19
CA GLY A 7 0.30 -75.94 12.04
C GLY A 7 0.37 -74.51 12.62
N GLY A 8 1.06 -73.57 11.98
CA GLY A 8 1.07 -72.18 12.47
C GLY A 8 2.25 -71.32 12.03
N GLY A 9 2.56 -71.29 10.73
CA GLY A 9 3.45 -70.27 10.16
C GLY A 9 2.76 -68.91 10.16
N GLY A 10 2.99 -68.10 11.20
CA GLY A 10 2.54 -66.72 11.26
C GLY A 10 3.28 -65.86 10.23
N GLY A 11 2.71 -65.74 9.03
CA GLY A 11 3.16 -64.79 8.01
C GLY A 11 3.02 -63.37 8.53
N ARG A 12 4.15 -62.69 8.77
CA ARG A 12 4.18 -61.24 8.96
C ARG A 12 3.76 -60.59 7.64
N GLY A 13 2.55 -60.04 7.61
CA GLY A 13 2.10 -59.19 6.50
C GLY A 13 3.05 -57.99 6.32
N PRO A 14 3.18 -57.47 5.09
CA PRO A 14 4.06 -56.34 4.81
C PRO A 14 3.64 -55.13 5.65
N ALA A 15 4.61 -54.45 6.25
CA ALA A 15 4.40 -53.22 6.98
C ALA A 15 3.66 -52.19 6.09
N PRO A 16 2.71 -51.41 6.64
CA PRO A 16 2.04 -50.37 5.87
C PRO A 16 3.10 -49.39 5.36
N GLN A 17 3.25 -49.34 4.03
CA GLN A 17 4.10 -48.37 3.37
C GLN A 17 3.55 -46.99 3.75
N GLN A 18 4.38 -46.18 4.41
CA GLN A 18 4.07 -44.79 4.66
C GLN A 18 3.71 -44.14 3.31
N PRO A 19 2.59 -43.40 3.21
CA PRO A 19 2.22 -42.77 1.96
C PRO A 19 3.38 -41.87 1.52
N GLN A 20 3.98 -42.21 0.37
CA GLN A 20 5.03 -41.43 -0.23
C GLN A 20 4.50 -40.00 -0.41
N ARG A 21 5.07 -39.04 0.33
CA ARG A 21 4.74 -37.62 0.17
C ARG A 21 4.96 -37.29 -1.30
N LYS A 22 3.89 -36.84 -1.97
CA LYS A 22 4.01 -36.29 -3.33
C LYS A 22 5.10 -35.21 -3.32
N PRO A 23 5.96 -35.14 -4.35
CA PRO A 23 6.96 -34.08 -4.44
C PRO A 23 6.27 -32.72 -4.38
N GLU A 24 6.71 -31.88 -3.44
CA GLU A 24 6.16 -30.53 -3.27
C GLU A 24 6.40 -29.70 -4.53
N THR A 25 5.35 -29.02 -4.98
CA THR A 25 5.41 -28.07 -6.11
C THR A 25 6.30 -26.88 -5.76
N GLU A 26 6.85 -26.20 -6.78
CA GLU A 26 7.65 -24.99 -6.59
C GLU A 26 6.84 -23.89 -5.87
N GLU A 27 5.57 -23.74 -6.21
CA GLU A 27 4.63 -22.84 -5.55
C GLU A 27 4.47 -23.16 -4.05
N GLY A 28 4.37 -24.45 -3.69
CA GLY A 28 4.28 -24.88 -2.30
C GLY A 28 5.54 -24.54 -1.50
N ARG A 29 6.73 -24.69 -2.11
CA ARG A 29 8.01 -24.31 -1.49
C ARG A 29 8.15 -22.80 -1.31
N GLU A 30 7.70 -22.02 -2.29
CA GLU A 30 7.73 -20.56 -2.22
C GLU A 30 6.79 -20.03 -1.13
N ALA A 31 5.58 -20.57 -1.03
CA ALA A 31 4.63 -20.23 0.01
C ALA A 31 5.20 -20.50 1.41
N ARG A 32 5.80 -21.69 1.61
CA ARG A 32 6.45 -22.07 2.87
C ARG A 32 7.59 -21.11 3.23
N ARG A 33 8.46 -20.76 2.27
CA ARG A 33 9.56 -19.81 2.49
C ARG A 33 9.04 -18.44 2.93
N LYS A 34 7.93 -17.97 2.35
CA LYS A 34 7.29 -16.70 2.73
C LYS A 34 6.72 -16.74 4.15
N GLU A 35 6.10 -17.86 4.52
CA GLU A 35 5.60 -18.08 5.87
C GLU A 35 6.75 -18.10 6.89
N GLU A 36 7.80 -18.88 6.63
CA GLU A 36 9.01 -18.93 7.48
C GLU A 36 9.65 -17.54 7.64
N LEU A 37 9.73 -16.76 6.55
CA LEU A 37 10.24 -15.38 6.59
C LEU A 37 9.36 -14.47 7.46
N LEU A 38 8.03 -14.59 7.36
CA LEU A 38 7.12 -13.79 8.17
C LEU A 38 7.24 -14.15 9.66
N VAL A 39 7.33 -15.43 10.00
CA VAL A 39 7.55 -15.87 11.38
C VAL A 39 8.85 -15.27 11.92
N GLU A 40 9.94 -15.38 11.16
CA GLU A 40 11.24 -14.79 11.52
C GLU A 40 11.14 -13.28 11.74
N TRP A 41 10.35 -12.56 10.93
CA TRP A 41 10.12 -11.12 11.11
C TRP A 41 9.31 -10.75 12.34
N LEU A 42 8.39 -11.62 12.76
CA LEU A 42 7.55 -11.42 13.95
C LEU A 42 8.31 -11.76 15.24
N GLU A 43 9.29 -12.65 15.17
CA GLU A 43 10.18 -12.99 16.29
C GLU A 43 11.32 -11.99 16.50
N ARG A 44 11.63 -11.16 15.50
CA ARG A 44 12.63 -10.10 15.64
C ARG A 44 12.21 -9.09 16.71
N GLU A 45 13.15 -8.78 17.60
CA GLU A 45 13.02 -7.68 18.54
C GLU A 45 13.24 -6.35 17.84
N ASP A 46 12.30 -5.43 18.09
CA ASP A 46 12.36 -4.07 17.60
C ASP A 46 12.87 -3.18 18.74
N ASN A 47 13.93 -2.41 18.48
CA ASN A 47 14.29 -1.29 19.34
C ASN A 47 13.18 -0.22 19.34
N ASP A 48 13.30 0.77 20.21
CA ASP A 48 12.34 1.87 20.27
C ASP A 48 12.17 2.58 18.92
N ASP A 49 10.98 3.08 18.64
CA ASP A 49 10.64 3.67 17.33
C ASP A 49 11.39 4.99 17.08
N ASP A 50 11.59 5.82 18.09
CA ASP A 50 12.37 7.05 17.95
C ASP A 50 13.87 6.74 17.84
N GLU A 51 14.36 5.72 18.57
CA GLU A 51 15.73 5.22 18.41
C GLU A 51 15.98 4.71 16.97
N PHE A 52 15.07 3.90 16.43
CA PHE A 52 15.14 3.38 15.07
C PHE A 52 15.17 4.51 14.02
N LEU A 53 14.32 5.53 14.18
CA LEU A 53 14.33 6.69 13.27
C LEU A 53 15.60 7.55 13.43
N GLY A 54 16.14 7.65 14.64
CA GLY A 54 17.45 8.26 14.89
C GLY A 54 18.57 7.54 14.15
N GLN A 55 18.59 6.21 14.22
CA GLN A 55 19.57 5.38 13.49
C GLN A 55 19.45 5.51 11.97
N LEU A 56 18.23 5.70 11.45
CA LEU A 56 18.02 6.01 10.02
C LEU A 56 18.67 7.34 9.66
N ALA A 57 18.41 8.39 10.46
CA ALA A 57 18.94 9.72 10.22
C ALA A 57 20.48 9.75 10.30
N ASP A 58 21.05 9.04 11.29
CA ASP A 58 22.50 8.97 11.51
C ASP A 58 23.21 7.95 10.58
N CYS A 59 22.46 7.26 9.72
CA CYS A 59 22.96 6.23 8.81
C CYS A 59 23.61 5.02 9.52
N THR A 60 23.18 4.71 10.73
CA THR A 60 23.73 3.67 11.61
C THR A 60 22.89 2.39 11.71
N LEU A 61 21.75 2.29 11.00
CA LEU A 61 20.92 1.08 10.99
C LEU A 61 21.71 -0.20 10.67
N ASP A 62 21.43 -1.24 11.46
CA ASP A 62 22.08 -2.55 11.35
C ASP A 62 21.47 -3.49 10.31
N SER A 63 20.29 -3.18 9.79
CA SER A 63 19.64 -3.94 8.74
C SER A 63 19.20 -3.00 7.62
N TRP A 64 19.24 -3.50 6.39
CA TRP A 64 18.77 -2.78 5.20
C TRP A 64 18.00 -3.73 4.30
N ASP A 65 17.07 -4.48 4.90
CA ASP A 65 16.25 -5.49 4.23
C ASP A 65 14.82 -4.98 4.01
N HIS A 66 13.98 -5.81 3.40
CA HIS A 66 12.58 -5.45 3.11
C HIS A 66 11.79 -5.07 4.37
N ARG A 67 12.01 -5.76 5.50
CA ARG A 67 11.36 -5.45 6.78
C ARG A 67 11.72 -4.05 7.26
N THR A 68 13.00 -3.68 7.17
CA THR A 68 13.49 -2.34 7.54
C THR A 68 12.75 -1.26 6.74
N HIS A 69 12.62 -1.44 5.42
CA HIS A 69 11.95 -0.45 4.55
C HIS A 69 10.46 -0.32 4.89
N LEU A 70 9.77 -1.44 5.18
CA LEU A 70 8.39 -1.41 5.63
C LEU A 70 8.24 -0.70 6.99
N ARG A 71 9.15 -0.92 7.94
CA ARG A 71 9.12 -0.25 9.25
C ARG A 71 9.31 1.25 9.11
N ILE A 72 10.25 1.70 8.27
CA ILE A 72 10.46 3.12 7.95
C ILE A 72 9.17 3.74 7.39
N ALA A 73 8.57 3.09 6.38
CA ALA A 73 7.34 3.59 5.77
C ALA A 73 6.19 3.65 6.78
N TRP A 74 6.01 2.60 7.58
CA TRP A 74 4.96 2.51 8.59
C TRP A 74 5.07 3.61 9.64
N LEU A 75 6.26 3.82 10.22
CA LEU A 75 6.51 4.85 11.23
C LEU A 75 6.26 6.25 10.70
N LEU A 76 6.85 6.59 9.55
CA LEU A 76 6.77 7.94 9.00
C LEU A 76 5.36 8.27 8.49
N LEU A 77 4.63 7.28 7.95
CA LEU A 77 3.22 7.45 7.60
C LEU A 77 2.33 7.62 8.83
N ARG A 78 2.53 6.84 9.90
CA ARG A 78 1.74 6.99 11.14
C ARG A 78 2.00 8.32 11.83
N ARG A 79 3.26 8.81 11.85
CA ARG A 79 3.65 10.04 12.55
C ARG A 79 3.23 11.31 11.80
N HIS A 80 3.25 11.29 10.47
CA HIS A 80 3.11 12.49 9.64
C HIS A 80 1.97 12.43 8.62
N GLY A 81 1.27 11.30 8.51
CA GLY A 81 0.32 11.04 7.42
C GLY A 81 1.00 10.93 6.06
N ARG A 82 0.22 10.64 5.01
CA ARG A 82 0.78 10.42 3.66
C ARG A 82 1.49 11.63 3.07
N LYS A 83 0.90 12.83 3.21
CA LYS A 83 1.36 14.05 2.55
C LYS A 83 2.77 14.44 3.00
N GLU A 84 3.02 14.38 4.31
CA GLU A 84 4.33 14.74 4.88
C GLU A 84 5.24 13.51 5.06
N GLY A 85 4.67 12.32 5.27
CA GLY A 85 5.44 11.08 5.43
C GLY A 85 6.12 10.61 4.16
N LEU A 86 5.46 10.69 2.99
CA LEU A 86 6.03 10.26 1.71
C LEU A 86 7.38 10.94 1.37
N PRO A 87 7.50 12.29 1.38
CA PRO A 87 8.78 12.93 1.10
C PRO A 87 9.84 12.56 2.15
N LYS A 88 9.48 12.44 3.43
CA LYS A 88 10.41 12.02 4.49
C LYS A 88 10.96 10.62 4.27
N ILE A 89 10.12 9.68 3.82
CA ILE A 89 10.55 8.31 3.50
C ILE A 89 11.53 8.33 2.33
N PHE A 90 11.20 9.08 1.29
CA PHE A 90 12.05 9.22 0.11
C PHE A 90 13.42 9.82 0.48
N ASP A 91 13.44 10.92 1.21
CA ASP A 91 14.67 11.60 1.62
C ASP A 91 15.49 10.73 2.57
N GLY A 92 14.86 10.09 3.55
CA GLY A 92 15.54 9.19 4.49
C GLY A 92 16.20 8.00 3.82
N ILE A 93 15.51 7.33 2.89
CA ILE A 93 16.07 6.18 2.14
C ILE A 93 17.19 6.65 1.21
N ARG A 94 17.02 7.76 0.48
CA ARG A 94 18.07 8.32 -0.38
C ARG A 94 19.31 8.69 0.43
N HIS A 95 19.11 9.38 1.55
CA HIS A 95 20.18 9.79 2.45
C HIS A 95 20.95 8.59 2.99
N PHE A 96 20.24 7.56 3.48
CA PHE A 96 20.87 6.35 4.00
C PHE A 96 21.66 5.61 2.93
N ILE A 97 21.10 5.44 1.72
CA ILE A 97 21.79 4.77 0.61
C ILE A 97 23.09 5.49 0.25
N ALA A 98 23.08 6.82 0.22
CA ALA A 98 24.23 7.62 -0.15
C ALA A 98 25.35 7.62 0.91
N ASN A 99 24.98 7.64 2.21
CA ASN A 99 25.92 7.94 3.29
C ASN A 99 26.27 6.73 4.18
N SER A 100 25.49 5.66 4.15
CA SER A 100 25.76 4.50 5.01
C SER A 100 26.87 3.60 4.47
N LYS A 101 27.79 3.19 5.36
CA LYS A 101 28.76 2.12 5.08
C LYS A 101 28.08 0.79 4.72
N ARG A 102 26.82 0.58 5.13
CA ARG A 102 26.06 -0.66 4.87
C ARG A 102 25.77 -0.81 3.39
N THR A 103 25.24 0.24 2.76
CA THR A 103 24.85 0.25 1.34
C THR A 103 26.05 0.38 0.43
N GLN A 104 27.09 1.10 0.85
CA GLN A 104 28.36 1.19 0.12
C GLN A 104 29.07 -0.16 -0.04
N ARG A 105 28.94 -1.07 0.96
CA ARG A 105 29.49 -2.43 0.88
C ARG A 105 28.72 -3.33 -0.08
N SER A 106 27.45 -3.02 -0.35
CA SER A 106 26.58 -3.80 -1.23
C SER A 106 26.63 -3.21 -2.64
N ARG A 107 27.44 -3.82 -3.52
CA ARG A 107 27.53 -3.42 -4.92
C ARG A 107 26.13 -3.33 -5.52
N GLY A 108 25.76 -2.14 -6.01
CA GLY A 108 24.51 -1.91 -6.74
C GLY A 108 23.30 -1.46 -5.89
N THR A 109 23.44 -1.27 -4.58
CA THR A 109 22.36 -0.68 -3.78
C THR A 109 22.14 0.77 -4.21
N THR A 110 21.01 1.02 -4.86
CA THR A 110 20.69 2.28 -5.52
C THR A 110 19.23 2.61 -5.27
N PHE A 111 18.93 3.89 -5.06
CA PHE A 111 17.55 4.33 -4.85
C PHE A 111 16.70 4.05 -6.10
N HIS A 112 15.46 3.59 -5.88
CA HIS A 112 14.50 3.32 -6.93
C HIS A 112 13.17 3.98 -6.58
N GLU A 113 12.85 5.05 -7.32
CA GLU A 113 11.69 5.91 -7.07
C GLU A 113 10.37 5.15 -7.12
N THR A 114 10.09 4.46 -8.23
CA THR A 114 8.83 3.69 -8.41
C THR A 114 8.67 2.58 -7.38
N MET A 115 9.73 1.82 -7.07
CA MET A 115 9.68 0.76 -6.07
C MET A 115 9.39 1.31 -4.66
N THR A 116 10.04 2.42 -4.30
CA THR A 116 9.80 3.08 -3.02
C THR A 116 8.36 3.59 -2.95
N TYR A 117 7.88 4.27 -4.00
CA TYR A 117 6.50 4.73 -4.10
C TYR A 117 5.48 3.60 -3.94
N PHE A 118 5.70 2.48 -4.63
CA PHE A 118 4.85 1.29 -4.55
C PHE A 118 4.70 0.82 -3.11
N TRP A 119 5.81 0.61 -2.39
CA TRP A 119 5.76 0.13 -1.02
C TRP A 119 5.14 1.15 -0.06
N VAL A 120 5.44 2.44 -0.20
CA VAL A 120 4.76 3.49 0.58
C VAL A 120 3.25 3.49 0.32
N HIS A 121 2.84 3.27 -0.93
CA HIS A 121 1.42 3.14 -1.27
C HIS A 121 0.78 1.92 -0.61
N MET A 122 1.40 0.74 -0.68
CA MET A 122 0.87 -0.49 -0.08
C MET A 122 0.78 -0.41 1.45
N VAL A 123 1.79 0.16 2.11
CA VAL A 123 1.78 0.37 3.56
C VAL A 123 0.70 1.37 3.96
N HIS A 124 0.57 2.48 3.23
CA HIS A 124 -0.50 3.45 3.48
C HIS A 124 -1.89 2.83 3.29
N TYR A 125 -2.10 2.07 2.21
CA TYR A 125 -3.37 1.37 2.01
C TYR A 125 -3.68 0.43 3.18
N ALA A 126 -2.72 -0.38 3.60
CA ALA A 126 -2.88 -1.29 4.74
C ALA A 126 -3.16 -0.56 6.07
N LEU A 127 -2.53 0.59 6.31
CA LEU A 127 -2.80 1.42 7.50
C LEU A 127 -4.26 1.91 7.54
N GLU A 128 -4.84 2.21 6.38
CA GLU A 128 -6.19 2.79 6.28
C GLU A 128 -7.28 1.70 6.21
N THR A 129 -6.96 0.50 5.73
CA THR A 129 -7.96 -0.59 5.56
C THR A 129 -7.94 -1.65 6.65
N THR A 130 -6.87 -1.73 7.44
CA THR A 130 -6.67 -2.83 8.38
C THR A 130 -6.47 -2.29 9.79
N ALA A 131 -7.32 -2.71 10.73
CA ALA A 131 -7.13 -2.38 12.14
C ALA A 131 -5.87 -3.06 12.69
N ASN A 132 -5.12 -2.35 13.54
CA ASN A 132 -3.95 -2.89 14.25
C ASN A 132 -4.17 -2.80 15.78
N PRO A 133 -4.74 -3.85 16.41
CA PRO A 133 -5.12 -3.80 17.82
C PRO A 133 -3.94 -3.65 18.79
N THR A 134 -2.76 -4.17 18.45
CA THR A 134 -1.57 -4.09 19.29
C THR A 134 -0.91 -2.71 19.21
N GLY A 135 -1.16 -1.97 18.13
CA GLY A 135 -0.59 -0.64 17.89
C GLY A 135 0.90 -0.64 17.52
N ASP A 136 1.55 -1.81 17.46
CA ASP A 136 2.97 -1.98 17.15
C ASP A 136 3.21 -2.46 15.71
N PHE A 137 4.46 -2.44 15.27
CA PHE A 137 4.82 -2.83 13.90
C PHE A 137 4.62 -4.33 13.64
N LYS A 138 4.87 -5.17 14.65
CA LYS A 138 4.68 -6.62 14.55
C LYS A 138 3.22 -6.99 14.32
N GLY A 139 2.29 -6.39 15.07
CA GLY A 139 0.85 -6.57 14.83
C GLY A 139 0.41 -6.05 13.47
N PHE A 140 0.99 -4.94 13.00
CA PHE A 140 0.73 -4.45 11.64
C PHE A 140 1.14 -5.47 10.57
N LEU A 141 2.31 -6.09 10.69
CA LEU A 141 2.77 -7.14 9.77
C LEU A 141 1.90 -8.40 9.86
N PHE A 142 1.52 -8.80 11.08
CA PHE A 142 0.66 -9.96 11.30
C PHE A 142 -0.70 -9.79 10.62
N MET A 143 -1.28 -8.58 10.69
CA MET A 143 -2.55 -8.26 10.04
C MET A 143 -2.43 -8.05 8.52
N ASN A 144 -1.22 -7.84 8.01
CA ASN A 144 -0.95 -7.57 6.59
C ASN A 144 0.19 -8.46 6.05
N PRO A 145 0.06 -9.80 6.13
CA PRO A 145 1.14 -10.74 5.81
C PRO A 145 1.59 -10.65 4.34
N GLN A 146 0.73 -10.17 3.43
CA GLN A 146 1.08 -9.95 2.03
C GLN A 146 2.25 -8.98 1.84
N LEU A 147 2.50 -8.09 2.81
CA LEU A 147 3.60 -7.13 2.73
C LEU A 147 4.98 -7.79 2.83
N SER A 148 5.11 -8.98 3.42
CA SER A 148 6.38 -9.71 3.47
C SER A 148 6.81 -10.25 2.11
N ASN A 149 5.87 -10.38 1.16
CA ASN A 149 6.16 -10.83 -0.19
C ASN A 149 6.90 -9.74 -0.98
N GLY A 150 8.24 -9.75 -0.96
CA GLY A 150 9.06 -8.80 -1.73
C GLY A 150 8.78 -8.79 -3.24
N GLY A 151 8.14 -9.83 -3.80
CA GLY A 151 7.71 -9.90 -5.19
C GLY A 151 6.32 -9.31 -5.46
N LEU A 152 5.64 -8.73 -4.47
CA LEU A 152 4.25 -8.25 -4.60
C LEU A 152 4.07 -7.22 -5.73
N PHE A 153 5.09 -6.41 -6.01
CA PHE A 153 5.06 -5.43 -7.11
C PHE A 153 4.83 -6.08 -8.48
N LEU A 154 5.21 -7.35 -8.68
CA LEU A 154 5.06 -8.06 -9.96
C LEU A 154 3.59 -8.33 -10.34
N HIS A 155 2.65 -8.15 -9.42
CA HIS A 155 1.22 -8.20 -9.71
C HIS A 155 0.72 -6.91 -10.39
N TYR A 156 1.43 -5.81 -10.21
CA TYR A 156 1.05 -4.46 -10.67
C TYR A 156 1.95 -3.96 -11.79
N TYR A 157 3.22 -4.39 -11.79
CA TYR A 157 4.22 -3.97 -12.75
C TYR A 157 4.84 -5.16 -13.49
N THR A 158 5.24 -4.95 -14.75
CA THR A 158 6.09 -5.88 -15.48
C THR A 158 7.53 -5.86 -14.93
N LYS A 159 8.27 -6.95 -15.18
CA LYS A 159 9.71 -7.00 -14.90
C LYS A 159 10.48 -6.00 -15.76
N GLU A 160 10.04 -5.78 -16.99
CA GLU A 160 10.66 -4.83 -17.92
C GLU A 160 10.68 -3.43 -17.31
N LEU A 161 9.50 -2.93 -16.92
CA LEU A 161 9.38 -1.60 -16.32
C LEU A 161 10.13 -1.47 -14.99
N MET A 162 10.08 -2.49 -14.12
CA MET A 162 10.65 -2.36 -12.77
C MET A 162 12.14 -2.71 -12.66
N LEU A 163 12.67 -3.56 -13.55
CA LEU A 163 14.03 -4.08 -13.42
C LEU A 163 14.96 -3.61 -14.55
N HIS A 164 14.41 -3.23 -15.70
CA HIS A 164 15.19 -2.92 -16.90
C HIS A 164 15.04 -1.46 -17.36
N ASP A 165 13.96 -0.77 -17.00
CA ASP A 165 13.78 0.65 -17.27
C ASP A 165 14.51 1.54 -16.25
N ALA A 166 15.48 2.34 -16.73
CA ALA A 166 16.21 3.29 -15.90
C ALA A 166 15.37 4.49 -15.46
N GLY A 167 14.38 4.90 -16.25
CA GLY A 167 13.46 5.99 -15.95
C GLY A 167 12.58 5.67 -14.74
N ALA A 168 12.09 4.43 -14.61
CA ALA A 168 11.31 4.00 -13.43
C ALA A 168 12.09 4.11 -12.10
N ARG A 169 13.42 4.15 -12.16
CA ARG A 169 14.28 4.36 -10.99
C ARG A 169 14.39 5.82 -10.57
N LEU A 170 14.24 6.75 -11.52
CA LEU A 170 14.43 8.19 -11.34
C LEU A 170 13.10 8.92 -11.10
N GLU A 171 12.02 8.43 -11.70
CA GLU A 171 10.68 9.02 -11.60
C GLU A 171 9.65 7.92 -11.36
N VAL A 172 8.53 8.30 -10.71
CA VAL A 172 7.46 7.34 -10.40
C VAL A 172 6.72 7.01 -11.69
N ALA A 173 6.89 5.79 -12.16
CA ALA A 173 6.10 5.21 -13.23
C ALA A 173 4.78 4.65 -12.68
N LEU A 174 3.71 4.72 -13.49
CA LEU A 174 2.44 4.08 -13.16
C LEU A 174 2.50 2.57 -13.41
N PRO A 175 1.72 1.76 -12.68
CA PRO A 175 1.61 0.33 -12.95
C PRO A 175 1.11 0.02 -14.36
N ASP A 176 1.76 -0.94 -15.03
CA ASP A 176 1.46 -1.36 -16.41
C ASP A 176 0.72 -2.70 -16.50
N ARG A 177 0.48 -3.40 -15.38
CA ARG A 177 -0.35 -4.64 -15.33
C ARG A 177 -1.72 -4.41 -14.72
N ARG A 178 -1.77 -3.78 -13.54
CA ARG A 178 -2.98 -3.59 -12.75
C ARG A 178 -2.88 -2.30 -11.96
N PRO A 179 -3.98 -1.53 -11.80
CA PRO A 179 -3.97 -0.35 -10.96
C PRO A 179 -3.65 -0.71 -9.50
N LEU A 180 -3.02 0.20 -8.77
CA LEU A 180 -2.82 0.03 -7.33
C LEU A 180 -4.17 0.10 -6.59
N PRO A 181 -4.30 -0.55 -5.42
CA PRO A 181 -5.50 -0.46 -4.58
C PRO A 181 -5.86 0.99 -4.23
N SER A 182 -7.15 1.31 -4.14
CA SER A 182 -7.62 2.66 -3.85
C SER A 182 -8.53 2.69 -2.63
N LEU A 183 -8.35 3.71 -1.79
CA LEU A 183 -9.20 3.95 -0.61
C LEU A 183 -10.57 4.54 -0.96
N VAL A 184 -10.80 4.90 -2.23
CA VAL A 184 -12.08 5.44 -2.72
C VAL A 184 -13.16 4.34 -2.85
N GLY A 185 -12.81 3.09 -2.55
CA GLY A 185 -13.66 1.89 -2.71
C GLY A 185 -14.67 1.59 -1.60
N GLY A 186 -14.97 2.52 -0.68
CA GLY A 186 -16.05 2.37 0.31
C GLY A 186 -17.47 2.57 -0.24
N ALA A 187 -17.66 2.55 -1.56
CA ALA A 187 -18.98 2.49 -2.18
C ALA A 187 -19.25 1.05 -2.63
N GLU A 188 -20.03 0.33 -1.83
CA GLU A 188 -20.59 -1.00 -2.16
C GLU A 188 -21.02 -1.08 -3.64
N PRO A 189 -20.58 -2.09 -4.41
CA PRO A 189 -21.01 -2.28 -5.81
C PRO A 189 -22.47 -2.77 -5.97
N GLY A 190 -23.30 -2.66 -4.92
CA GLY A 190 -24.70 -3.10 -4.92
C GLY A 190 -25.74 -2.04 -4.48
N GLY A 191 -25.31 -0.84 -4.08
CA GLY A 191 -26.23 0.29 -3.93
C GLY A 191 -26.43 0.97 -5.28
N PRO A 192 -27.61 1.53 -5.61
CA PRO A 192 -27.73 2.32 -6.84
C PRO A 192 -26.65 3.39 -6.78
N ALA A 193 -25.75 3.37 -7.76
CA ALA A 193 -24.71 4.37 -7.91
C ALA A 193 -25.37 5.72 -7.68
N ARG A 194 -25.03 6.39 -6.57
CA ARG A 194 -25.48 7.77 -6.41
C ARG A 194 -24.78 8.50 -7.54
N PRO A 195 -25.51 9.06 -8.53
CA PRO A 195 -24.87 9.73 -9.64
C PRO A 195 -23.93 10.78 -9.07
N LEU A 196 -22.75 10.92 -9.65
CA LEU A 196 -21.74 11.91 -9.24
C LEU A 196 -22.35 13.32 -9.09
N GLU A 197 -23.42 13.59 -9.85
CA GLU A 197 -24.28 14.77 -9.77
C GLU A 197 -24.84 15.08 -8.38
N ARG A 198 -25.07 14.09 -7.51
CA ARG A 198 -25.65 14.32 -6.16
C ARG A 198 -24.59 14.71 -5.12
N CYS A 199 -23.33 14.35 -5.31
CA CYS A 199 -22.21 14.79 -4.48
C CYS A 199 -21.68 16.17 -4.91
N LEU A 200 -21.87 16.52 -6.19
CA LEU A 200 -21.54 17.81 -6.78
C LEU A 200 -22.73 18.77 -6.85
N ALA A 201 -23.91 18.37 -6.37
CA ALA A 201 -25.07 19.25 -6.36
C ALA A 201 -24.79 20.40 -5.37
N PRO A 202 -24.67 21.67 -5.85
CA PRO A 202 -24.75 22.79 -4.93
C PRO A 202 -26.09 22.65 -4.21
N GLY A 203 -26.06 22.75 -2.87
CA GLY A 203 -27.28 22.73 -2.07
C GLY A 203 -28.33 23.60 -2.75
N ARG A 204 -29.52 23.01 -3.01
CA ARG A 204 -30.62 23.52 -3.84
C ARG A 204 -30.31 24.92 -4.43
N PRO A 205 -29.90 25.04 -5.71
CA PRO A 205 -29.46 26.32 -6.25
C PRO A 205 -30.51 27.38 -5.95
N MET A 206 -30.10 28.40 -5.20
CA MET A 206 -30.91 29.60 -4.98
C MET A 206 -31.35 30.10 -6.36
N ASP A 207 -32.64 30.39 -6.53
CA ASP A 207 -33.17 30.89 -7.79
C ASP A 207 -32.38 32.12 -8.27
N ASP A 208 -32.19 32.27 -9.58
CA ASP A 208 -31.32 33.32 -10.14
C ASP A 208 -31.80 34.73 -9.75
N GLU A 209 -33.11 34.97 -9.64
CA GLU A 209 -33.66 36.26 -9.18
C GLU A 209 -33.34 36.50 -7.70
N VAL A 210 -33.45 35.46 -6.87
CA VAL A 210 -33.13 35.53 -5.44
C VAL A 210 -31.63 35.73 -5.24
N PHE A 211 -30.80 35.07 -6.04
CA PHE A 211 -29.35 35.20 -6.02
C PHE A 211 -28.90 36.61 -6.42
N LEU A 212 -29.44 37.18 -7.51
CA LEU A 212 -29.16 38.56 -7.93
C LEU A 212 -29.63 39.59 -6.90
N ARG A 213 -30.79 39.40 -6.28
CA ARG A 213 -31.26 40.26 -5.19
C ARG A 213 -30.30 40.23 -4.00
N CYS A 214 -29.88 39.05 -3.55
CA CYS A 214 -28.90 38.91 -2.48
C CYS A 214 -27.54 39.53 -2.85
N PHE A 215 -27.13 39.48 -4.13
CA PHE A 215 -25.94 40.15 -4.63
C PHE A 215 -26.05 41.68 -4.52
N HIS A 216 -27.14 42.27 -5.01
CA HIS A 216 -27.37 43.72 -4.93
C HIS A 216 -27.48 44.22 -3.48
N GLU A 217 -27.97 43.39 -2.57
CA GLU A 217 -28.06 43.71 -1.14
C GLU A 217 -26.79 43.39 -0.34
N GLY A 218 -25.75 42.80 -0.95
CA GLY A 218 -24.52 42.41 -0.27
C GLY A 218 -24.69 41.27 0.75
N LYS A 219 -25.75 40.45 0.62
CA LYS A 219 -26.14 39.38 1.57
C LYS A 219 -25.87 37.97 1.04
N LEU A 220 -24.94 37.83 0.09
CA LEU A 220 -24.58 36.50 -0.40
C LEU A 220 -23.94 35.67 0.71
N PRO A 221 -24.32 34.39 0.86
CA PRO A 221 -23.79 33.52 1.91
C PRO A 221 -22.28 33.26 1.77
N SER A 222 -21.74 33.37 0.56
CA SER A 222 -20.31 33.34 0.30
C SER A 222 -19.96 34.12 -0.97
N TRP A 223 -18.75 34.71 -1.00
CA TRP A 223 -18.23 35.44 -2.16
C TRP A 223 -16.95 34.79 -2.68
N GLY A 224 -17.13 33.70 -3.44
CA GLY A 224 -16.07 32.90 -4.05
C GLY A 224 -16.03 32.99 -5.58
N HIS A 225 -15.14 32.22 -6.21
CA HIS A 225 -14.99 32.17 -7.67
C HIS A 225 -16.31 31.79 -8.38
N GLU A 226 -17.04 30.82 -7.83
CA GLU A 226 -18.35 30.38 -8.34
C GLU A 226 -19.40 31.50 -8.33
N ALA A 227 -19.50 32.25 -7.23
CA ALA A 227 -20.43 33.37 -7.11
C ALA A 227 -20.12 34.48 -8.14
N LYS A 228 -18.84 34.75 -8.40
CA LYS A 228 -18.41 35.72 -9.43
C LYS A 228 -18.85 35.29 -10.83
N LEU A 229 -18.59 34.04 -11.20
CA LEU A 229 -19.00 33.50 -12.51
C LEU A 229 -20.52 33.49 -12.67
N ARG A 230 -21.25 33.19 -11.59
CA ARG A 230 -22.71 33.15 -11.61
C ARG A 230 -23.33 34.55 -11.77
N VAL A 231 -22.79 35.58 -11.12
CA VAL A 231 -23.20 36.98 -11.34
C VAL A 231 -22.97 37.39 -12.79
N VAL A 232 -21.77 37.10 -13.34
CA VAL A 232 -21.45 37.40 -14.73
C VAL A 232 -22.43 36.71 -15.68
N TRP A 233 -22.72 35.43 -15.45
CA TRP A 233 -23.67 34.68 -16.27
C TRP A 233 -25.10 35.24 -16.19
N CYS A 234 -25.60 35.57 -14.99
CA CYS A 234 -26.95 36.13 -14.82
C CYS A 234 -27.07 37.51 -15.49
N LEU A 235 -26.09 38.40 -15.31
CA LEU A 235 -26.08 39.72 -15.94
C LEU A 235 -26.00 39.63 -17.47
N LEU A 236 -25.18 38.71 -18.00
CA LEU A 236 -25.11 38.46 -19.44
C LEU A 236 -26.41 37.89 -20.02
N ARG A 237 -27.14 37.08 -19.23
CA ARG A 237 -28.42 36.49 -19.62
C ARG A 237 -29.56 37.51 -19.62
N GLU A 238 -29.59 38.42 -18.65
CA GLU A 238 -30.62 39.47 -18.55
C GLU A 238 -30.40 40.62 -19.53
N HIS A 239 -29.16 41.07 -19.71
CA HIS A 239 -28.87 42.32 -20.44
C HIS A 239 -28.33 42.09 -21.86
N GLY A 240 -28.09 40.82 -22.23
CA GLY A 240 -27.48 40.48 -23.51
C GLY A 240 -26.05 40.99 -23.63
N ARG A 241 -25.31 40.49 -24.62
CA ARG A 241 -23.86 40.69 -24.76
C ARG A 241 -23.46 42.09 -25.27
N MET A 242 -24.31 43.12 -25.09
CA MET A 242 -24.12 44.47 -25.63
C MET A 242 -24.59 45.53 -24.62
N LYS A 243 -23.72 45.82 -23.65
CA LYS A 243 -23.48 47.13 -23.00
C LYS A 243 -22.43 46.92 -21.92
N GLY A 244 -21.17 46.87 -22.37
CA GLY A 244 -20.00 47.09 -21.50
C GLY A 244 -19.81 48.57 -21.25
#